data_AF-A0A552DGM5-F1
#
_entry.id   AF-A0A552DGM5-F1
#
_cell.length_a   1.000
_cell.length_b   1.000
_cell.length_c   1.000
_cell.angle_alpha   90.00
_cell.angle_beta   90.00
_cell.angle_gamma   90.00
#
_symmetry.space_group_name_H-M   'P 1'
#
loop_
_entity.id
_entity.type
_entity.pdbx_description
1 polymer ?
#
loop_
_entity_poly.entity_id
_entity_poly.type
_entity_poly.pdbx_seq_one_letter_code
_entity_poly.pdbx_strand_id
1 'polypeptide(L)' 'MSSIFPPVIDDKIEELHWESLVLKEKLSLAVDKKRREAIEQDLEVIYRLIAEYSQLVANIAIVGETPENLVRLRHLEDLT' A
#
# COMPACT_ATOMS: atom_id res chain seq x y z
N MET A 1 -21.60 4.01 2.05
CA MET A 1 -20.57 3.11 2.63
C MET A 1 -19.24 3.79 2.43
N SER A 2 -18.78 4.54 3.43
CA SER A 2 -17.47 5.19 3.37
C SER A 2 -16.47 4.25 4.02
N SER A 3 -15.50 3.76 3.24
CA SER A 3 -14.43 2.91 3.72
C SER A 3 -13.65 3.63 4.81
N ILE A 4 -13.52 3.02 5.99
CA ILE A 4 -12.75 3.52 7.14
C ILE A 4 -11.26 3.23 6.93
N PHE A 5 -10.80 3.31 5.68
CA PHE A 5 -9.40 3.18 5.32
C PHE A 5 -8.83 4.59 5.16
N PRO A 6 -7.68 4.91 5.77
CA PRO A 6 -7.06 6.20 5.53
C PRO A 6 -6.73 6.32 4.03
N PRO A 7 -7.40 7.20 3.27
CA PRO A 7 -7.27 7.26 1.81
C PRO A 7 -5.82 7.46 1.35
N VAL A 8 -5.02 8.09 2.22
CA VAL A 8 -3.61 8.40 2.03
C VAL A 8 -2.73 7.16 1.84
N ILE A 9 -3.06 6.00 2.43
CA ILE A 9 -2.22 4.80 2.32
C ILE A 9 -2.47 4.06 1.00
N ASP A 10 -3.73 3.96 0.58
CA ASP A 10 -4.10 3.36 -0.70
C ASP A 10 -3.55 4.18 -1.88
N ASP A 11 -3.66 5.51 -1.80
CA ASP A 11 -3.06 6.43 -2.77
C ASP A 11 -1.54 6.21 -2.88
N LYS A 12 -0.86 5.94 -1.75
CA LYS A 12 0.59 5.72 -1.75
C LYS A 12 0.99 4.39 -2.37
N ILE A 13 0.20 3.34 -2.16
CA ILE A 13 0.39 2.03 -2.80
C ILE A 13 0.21 2.18 -4.33
N GLU A 14 -0.80 2.92 -4.76
CA GLU A 14 -1.03 3.18 -6.19
C GLU A 14 0.14 3.96 -6.83
N GLU A 15 0.64 5.00 -6.17
CA GLU A 15 1.81 5.76 -6.64
C GLU A 15 3.05 4.86 -6.82
N LEU A 16 3.34 4.00 -5.82
CA LEU A 16 4.44 3.04 -5.89
C LEU A 16 4.25 2.02 -7.03
N HIS A 17 3.02 1.60 -7.31
CA HIS A 17 2.73 0.76 -8.46
C HIS A 17 3.04 1.46 -9.79
N TRP A 18 2.66 2.73 -9.94
CA TRP A 18 3.00 3.53 -11.12
C TRP A 18 4.51 3.70 -11.30
N GLU A 19 5.24 4.03 -10.24
CA GLU A 19 6.70 4.12 -10.26
C GLU A 19 7.35 2.78 -10.67
N SER A 20 6.86 1.66 -10.13
CA SER A 20 7.35 0.32 -10.49
C SER A 20 7.16 0.01 -11.98
N LEU A 21 6.05 0.48 -12.58
CA LEU A 21 5.76 0.27 -14.00
C LEU A 21 6.76 1.02 -14.88
N VAL A 22 7.01 2.29 -14.54
CA VAL A 22 8.00 3.12 -15.24
C VAL A 22 9.40 2.54 -15.13
N LEU A 23 9.79 2.00 -13.97
CA LEU A 23 11.09 1.36 -13.79
C LEU A 23 11.20 0.05 -14.58
N LYS A 24 10.15 -0.77 -14.67
CA LYS A 24 10.12 -1.96 -15.53
C LYS A 24 10.30 -1.60 -17.01
N GLU A 25 9.67 -0.52 -17.46
CA GLU A 25 9.86 -0.03 -18.83
C GLU A 25 11.31 0.43 -19.05
N LYS A 26 11.88 1.19 -18.11
CA LYS A 26 13.30 1.57 -18.18
C LYS A 26 14.23 0.34 -18.15
N LEU A 27 13.89 -0.70 -17.41
CA LEU A 27 14.66 -1.95 -17.33
C LEU A 27 14.64 -2.71 -18.66
N SER A 28 13.48 -2.74 -19.34
CA SER A 28 13.34 -3.42 -20.64
C SER A 28 14.19 -2.73 -21.72
N LEU A 29 14.34 -1.41 -21.63
CA LEU A 29 15.16 -0.59 -22.53
C LEU A 29 16.65 -0.55 -22.13
N ALA A 30 17.00 -0.97 -20.91
CA ALA A 30 18.37 -0.92 -20.42
C ALA A 30 19.21 -2.08 -20.98
N VAL A 31 20.21 -1.73 -21.79
CA VAL A 31 21.18 -2.68 -22.36
C VAL A 31 22.42 -2.84 -21.46
N ASP A 32 22.76 -1.79 -20.70
CA ASP A 32 23.91 -1.79 -19.80
C ASP A 32 23.63 -2.58 -18.52
N LYS A 33 24.53 -3.51 -18.17
CA LYS A 33 24.38 -4.39 -17.01
C LYS A 33 24.28 -3.61 -15.69
N LYS A 34 25.13 -2.61 -15.48
CA LYS A 34 25.16 -1.82 -14.24
C LYS A 34 23.87 -1.02 -14.06
N ARG A 35 23.34 -0.46 -15.15
CA ARG A 35 22.06 0.24 -15.15
C ARG A 35 20.89 -0.69 -14.86
N ARG A 36 20.90 -1.91 -15.38
CA ARG A 36 19.87 -2.93 -15.08
C ARG A 36 19.88 -3.30 -13.60
N GLU A 37 21.06 -3.61 -13.04
CA GLU A 37 21.21 -3.95 -11.62
C GLU A 37 20.70 -2.83 -10.70
N ALA A 38 20.99 -1.56 -11.02
CA ALA A 38 20.47 -0.43 -10.26
C ALA A 38 18.93 -0.35 -10.30
N ILE A 39 18.33 -0.52 -11.49
CA ILE A 39 16.87 -0.50 -11.64
C ILE A 39 16.22 -1.69 -10.92
N GLU A 40 16.85 -2.86 -10.94
CA GLU A 40 16.38 -4.05 -10.21
C GLU A 40 16.41 -3.84 -8.69
N GLN A 41 17.44 -3.17 -8.16
CA GLN A 41 17.50 -2.79 -6.74
C GLN A 41 16.42 -1.78 -6.37
N ASP A 42 16.19 -0.77 -7.20
CA ASP A 42 15.11 0.21 -6.98
C ASP A 42 13.73 -0.47 -6.97
N LEU A 43 13.51 -1.42 -7.89
CA LEU A 43 12.28 -2.22 -7.92
C LEU A 43 12.11 -3.07 -6.65
N GLU A 44 13.18 -3.67 -6.14
CA GLU A 44 13.13 -4.44 -4.90
C GLU A 44 12.70 -3.56 -3.71
N VAL A 45 13.25 -2.35 -3.60
CA VAL A 45 12.87 -1.40 -2.55
C VAL A 45 11.39 -1.03 -2.66
N ILE A 46 10.89 -0.72 -3.86
CA ILE A 46 9.48 -0.38 -4.09
C ILE A 46 8.55 -1.52 -3.70
N TYR A 47 8.88 -2.77 -4.07
CA TYR A 47 8.04 -3.90 -3.70
C TYR A 47 8.00 -4.16 -2.19
N ARG A 48 9.12 -3.95 -1.49
CA ARG A 48 9.13 -4.03 -0.02
C ARG A 48 8.21 -2.97 0.59
N LEU A 49 8.27 -1.74 0.10
CA LEU A 49 7.40 -0.65 0.57
C LEU A 49 5.92 -0.96 0.32
N ILE A 50 5.55 -1.47 -0.86
CA ILE A 50 4.18 -1.88 -1.17
C ILE A 50 3.69 -2.95 -0.18
N ALA A 51 4.54 -3.95 0.12
CA ALA A 51 4.20 -5.00 1.07
C ALA A 51 4.02 -4.45 2.50
N GLU A 52 4.89 -3.54 2.94
CA GLU A 52 4.78 -2.87 4.24
C GLU A 52 3.49 -2.06 4.37
N TYR A 53 3.16 -1.24 3.36
CA TYR A 53 1.91 -0.47 3.36
C TYR A 53 0.68 -1.38 3.31
N SER A 54 0.72 -2.44 2.50
CA SER A 54 -0.37 -3.42 2.42
C SER A 54 -0.59 -4.15 3.74
N GLN A 55 0.48 -4.48 4.47
CA GLN A 55 0.40 -5.08 5.81
C GLN A 55 -0.16 -4.08 6.82
N LEU A 56 0.21 -2.80 6.74
CA LEU A 56 -0.33 -1.74 7.59
C LEU A 56 -1.84 -1.57 7.37
N VAL A 57 -2.27 -1.55 6.10
CA VAL A 57 -3.68 -1.55 5.68
C VAL A 57 -4.42 -2.74 6.31
N ALA A 58 -3.90 -3.97 6.15
CA ALA A 58 -4.50 -5.16 6.72
C ALA A 58 -4.61 -5.09 8.27
N ASN A 59 -3.57 -4.60 8.94
CA ASN A 59 -3.57 -4.45 10.40
C ASN A 59 -4.63 -3.42 10.86
N ILE A 60 -4.79 -2.31 10.16
CA ILE A 60 -5.82 -1.29 10.46
C ILE A 60 -7.23 -1.88 10.27
N ALA A 61 -7.46 -2.61 9.18
CA ALA A 61 -8.73 -3.30 8.93
C ALA A 61 -9.11 -4.23 10.10
N ILE A 62 -8.17 -5.07 10.53
CA ILE A 62 -8.38 -6.03 11.62
C ILE A 62 -8.72 -5.29 12.92
N VAL A 63 -8.01 -4.20 13.24
CA VAL A 63 -8.31 -3.40 14.44
C VAL A 63 -9.71 -2.79 14.36
N GLY A 64 -10.12 -2.28 13.19
CA GLY A 64 -11.47 -1.76 12.96
C GLY A 64 -12.58 -2.81 13.11
N GLU A 65 -12.28 -4.07 12.80
CA GLU A 65 -13.23 -5.19 12.85
C GLU A 65 -13.24 -5.97 14.19
N THR A 66 -12.45 -5.57 15.18
CA THR A 66 -12.50 -6.23 16.50
C THR A 66 -13.89 -6.10 17.14
N PRO A 67 -14.41 -7.15 17.81
CA PRO A 67 -15.73 -7.12 18.43
C PRO A 67 -15.91 -5.95 19.39
N GLU A 68 -14.89 -5.58 20.17
CA GLU A 68 -14.95 -4.42 21.06
C GLU A 68 -15.10 -3.08 20.31
N ASN A 69 -14.44 -2.93 19.15
CA ASN A 69 -14.57 -1.72 18.33
C ASN A 69 -15.89 -1.67 17.55
N LEU A 70 -16.39 -2.82 17.07
CA LEU A 70 -17.72 -2.92 16.44
C LEU A 70 -18.86 -2.61 17.42
N VAL A 71 -18.74 -3.06 18.68
CA VAL A 71 -19.71 -2.73 19.74
C VAL A 71 -19.66 -1.24 20.08
N ARG A 72 -18.46 -0.63 20.16
CA ARG A 72 -18.31 0.82 20.36
C ARG A 72 -18.89 1.65 19.21
N LEU A 73 -18.72 1.22 17.96
CA LEU A 73 -19.29 1.89 16.79
C LEU A 73 -20.83 1.82 16.80
N ARG A 74 -21.42 0.66 17.13
CA ARG A 74 -22.89 0.54 17.27
C ARG A 74 -23.46 1.45 18.36
N HIS A 75 -22.78 1.54 19.51
CA HIS A 75 -23.23 2.43 20.59
C HIS A 75 -23.14 3.92 20.25
N LEU A 76 -22.25 4.30 19.33
CA LEU A 76 -22.16 5.67 18.83
C LEU A 76 -23.24 5.97 17.80
N GLU A 77 -23.59 5.01 16.92
CA GLU A 77 -24.71 5.16 15.98
C GLU A 77 -26.06 5.30 16.70
N ASP A 78 -26.29 4.55 17.79
CA ASP A 78 -27.52 4.63 18.60
C ASP A 78 -27.68 5.95 19.39
N LEU A 79 -26.64 6.79 19.46
CA LEU A 79 -26.65 8.08 20.17
C LEU A 79 -26.81 9.30 19.24
N THR A 80 -27.06 9.08 17.95
CA THR A 80 -27.27 10.12 16.91
C THR A 80 -28.65 10.00 16.27
#